data_AF-A0A0D6L4M4-F1
#
_entry.id   AF-A0A0D6L4M4-F1
#
_cell.length_a   1.000
_cell.length_b   1.000
_cell.length_c   1.000
_cell.angle_alpha   90.00
_cell.angle_beta   90.00
_cell.angle_gamma   90.00
#
_symmetry.space_group_name_H-M   'P 1'
#
loop_
_entity.id
_entity.type
_entity.pdbx_description
1 polymer ?
#
loop_
_entity_poly.entity_id
_entity_poly.type
_entity_poly.pdbx_seq_one_letter_code
_entity_poly.pdbx_strand_id
1 'polypeptide(L)'
;GFETIRRSASAQSNVRQNVLAVPAQGKGVLHASRVKFRGSLGKLFERYFVVRNDFCLYSYNSCDDDCALAMLPLPGCEVKLCGERFTFSLRVGSRRMYTVTVEDEQNQLRWMAVLDLAANAQLQQSAEN
;
A
#
# COMPACT_ATOMS: atom_id res chain seq x y z
N GLY A 1 -8.53 56.29 -26.78
CA GLY A 1 -8.60 54.90 -27.24
C GLY A 1 -8.19 54.01 -26.09
N PHE A 2 -9.04 53.06 -25.72
CA PHE A 2 -8.79 52.06 -24.67
C PHE A 2 -8.29 50.77 -25.34
N GLU A 3 -7.05 50.37 -25.09
CA GLU A 3 -6.53 49.03 -25.43
C GLU A 3 -5.55 48.57 -24.33
N THR A 4 -6.05 47.79 -23.37
CA THR A 4 -5.96 46.32 -23.22
C THR A 4 -4.74 45.86 -22.42
N ILE A 5 -4.92 45.80 -21.10
CA ILE A 5 -4.10 45.02 -20.16
C ILE A 5 -4.26 43.54 -20.52
N ARG A 6 -3.23 42.93 -21.12
CA ARG A 6 -3.13 41.47 -21.22
C ARG A 6 -2.91 40.92 -19.81
N ARG A 7 -3.99 40.47 -19.16
CA ARG A 7 -3.91 39.59 -17.98
C ARG A 7 -3.36 38.25 -18.44
N SER A 8 -2.07 38.02 -18.19
CA SER A 8 -1.46 36.70 -18.27
C SER A 8 -2.04 35.86 -17.13
N ALA A 9 -3.16 35.18 -17.38
CA ALA A 9 -3.65 34.15 -16.48
C ALA A 9 -2.71 32.93 -16.63
N SER A 10 -1.80 32.78 -15.69
CA SER A 10 -1.03 31.54 -15.52
C SER A 10 -2.02 30.43 -15.15
N ALA A 11 -2.49 29.70 -16.16
CA ALA A 11 -3.21 28.45 -15.98
C ALA A 11 -2.21 27.40 -15.47
N GLN A 12 -1.89 27.44 -14.17
CA GLN A 12 -1.34 26.28 -13.48
C GLN A 12 -2.47 25.25 -13.44
N SER A 13 -2.50 24.36 -14.42
CA SER A 13 -3.26 23.13 -14.35
C SER A 13 -2.68 22.34 -13.18
N ASN A 14 -3.34 22.39 -12.03
CA ASN A 14 -3.13 21.43 -10.95
C ASN A 14 -3.55 20.05 -11.46
N VAL A 15 -2.66 19.40 -12.21
CA VAL A 15 -2.80 17.99 -12.58
C VAL A 15 -2.74 17.22 -11.27
N ARG A 16 -3.91 16.88 -10.73
CA ARG A 16 -4.02 16.00 -9.56
C ARG A 16 -3.32 14.69 -9.92
N GLN A 17 -2.13 14.46 -9.36
CA GLN A 17 -1.42 13.21 -9.53
C GLN A 17 -2.27 12.09 -8.90
N ASN A 18 -2.52 11.04 -9.68
CA ASN A 18 -3.17 9.85 -9.16
C ASN A 18 -2.17 9.09 -8.28
N VAL A 19 -2.34 9.17 -6.97
CA VAL A 19 -1.48 8.50 -5.98
C VAL A 19 -1.50 6.98 -6.08
N LEU A 20 -2.47 6.40 -6.79
CA LEU A 20 -2.56 4.96 -7.06
C LEU A 20 -2.02 4.56 -8.43
N ALA A 21 -1.51 5.50 -9.24
CA ALA A 21 -0.77 5.20 -10.47
C ALA A 21 0.65 4.69 -10.14
N VAL A 22 0.70 3.58 -9.40
CA VAL A 22 1.89 2.89 -8.94
C VAL A 22 1.83 1.48 -9.53
N PRO A 23 2.78 1.09 -10.40
CA PRO A 23 2.80 -0.25 -10.95
C PRO A 23 3.12 -1.32 -9.89
N ALA A 24 2.51 -2.50 -10.04
CA ALA A 24 2.72 -3.64 -9.16
C ALA A 24 4.19 -4.12 -9.16
N GLN A 25 4.87 -3.97 -10.29
CA GLN A 25 6.30 -4.27 -10.46
C GLN A 25 7.16 -3.01 -10.47
N GLY A 26 8.47 -3.19 -10.36
CA GLY A 26 9.46 -2.15 -10.54
C GLY A 26 10.27 -1.82 -9.28
N LYS A 27 10.90 -0.64 -9.29
CA LYS A 27 11.82 -0.23 -8.23
C LYS A 27 11.10 -0.02 -6.90
N GLY A 28 11.77 -0.37 -5.81
CA GLY A 28 11.31 -0.12 -4.44
C GLY A 28 10.36 -1.19 -3.88
N VAL A 29 10.06 -2.27 -4.62
CA VAL A 29 9.34 -3.42 -4.08
C VAL A 29 10.22 -4.13 -3.05
N LEU A 30 9.72 -4.27 -1.83
CA LEU A 30 10.37 -5.01 -0.73
C LEU A 30 9.93 -6.47 -0.71
N HIS A 31 8.63 -6.72 -0.90
CA HIS A 31 8.06 -8.06 -1.03
C HIS A 31 6.73 -8.01 -1.76
N ALA A 32 6.43 -9.05 -2.53
CA ALA A 32 5.18 -9.15 -3.26
C ALA A 32 4.80 -10.60 -3.53
N SER A 33 3.50 -10.91 -3.45
CA SER A 33 2.97 -12.20 -3.86
C SER A 33 1.46 -12.15 -4.07
N ARG A 34 0.92 -13.21 -4.69
CA ARG A 34 -0.51 -13.48 -4.63
C ARG A 34 -0.88 -13.84 -3.18
N VAL A 35 -2.03 -13.35 -2.73
CA VAL A 35 -2.57 -13.63 -1.41
C VAL A 35 -4.08 -13.88 -1.48
N LYS A 36 -4.60 -14.64 -0.53
CA LYS A 36 -6.02 -14.69 -0.18
C LYS A 36 -6.22 -13.84 1.06
N PHE A 37 -7.17 -12.91 1.06
CA PHE A 37 -7.42 -12.09 2.24
C PHE A 37 -8.90 -11.88 2.54
N ARG A 38 -9.20 -11.69 3.81
CA ARG A 38 -10.53 -11.32 4.34
C ARG A 38 -10.40 -10.00 5.08
N GLY A 39 -11.20 -9.01 4.68
CA GLY A 39 -11.33 -7.73 5.39
C GLY A 39 -12.52 -7.70 6.35
N SER A 40 -12.96 -6.51 6.73
CA SER A 40 -14.09 -6.29 7.66
C SER A 40 -15.42 -6.90 7.20
N LEU A 41 -15.63 -7.07 5.90
CA LEU A 41 -16.84 -7.69 5.34
C LEU A 41 -16.83 -9.22 5.44
N GLY A 42 -15.75 -9.84 5.93
CA GLY A 42 -15.60 -11.31 6.04
C GLY A 42 -15.48 -12.06 4.70
N LYS A 43 -15.76 -11.40 3.57
CA LYS A 43 -15.62 -11.98 2.24
C LYS A 43 -14.15 -12.23 1.89
N LEU A 44 -13.90 -13.41 1.32
CA LEU A 44 -12.60 -13.82 0.80
C LEU A 44 -12.34 -13.18 -0.57
N PHE A 45 -11.15 -12.61 -0.74
CA PHE A 45 -10.68 -12.03 -2.00
C PHE A 45 -9.28 -12.55 -2.33
N GLU A 46 -8.97 -12.60 -3.62
CA GLU A 46 -7.63 -12.86 -4.12
C GLU A 46 -7.05 -11.59 -4.73
N ARG A 47 -5.82 -11.25 -4.34
CA ARG A 47 -5.12 -10.05 -4.81
C ARG A 47 -3.64 -10.32 -4.94
N TYR A 48 -2.97 -9.51 -5.74
CA TYR A 48 -1.52 -9.39 -5.72
C TYR A 48 -1.18 -8.24 -4.76
N PHE A 49 -0.45 -8.54 -3.69
CA PHE A 49 -0.06 -7.57 -2.67
C PHE A 49 1.40 -7.22 -2.84
N VAL A 50 1.74 -5.95 -2.63
CA VAL A 50 3.10 -5.40 -2.81
C VAL A 50 3.41 -4.45 -1.67
N VAL A 51 4.45 -4.74 -0.88
CA VAL A 51 5.03 -3.78 0.07
C VAL A 51 6.17 -3.04 -0.62
N ARG A 52 6.17 -1.72 -0.51
CA ARG A 52 7.21 -0.86 -1.09
C ARG A 52 8.04 -0.15 -0.01
N ASN A 53 9.16 0.41 -0.43
CA ASN A 53 10.11 1.14 0.42
C ASN A 53 9.61 2.52 0.90
N ASP A 54 8.42 2.92 0.47
CA ASP A 54 7.62 4.01 1.05
C ASP A 54 6.79 3.54 2.27
N PHE A 55 7.03 2.30 2.73
CA PHE A 55 6.34 1.65 3.84
C PHE A 55 4.82 1.56 3.64
N CYS A 56 4.38 1.45 2.39
CA CYS A 56 2.98 1.22 2.05
C CYS A 56 2.76 -0.17 1.47
N LEU A 57 1.61 -0.76 1.79
CA LEU A 57 1.07 -1.96 1.16
C LEU A 57 0.09 -1.56 0.07
N TYR A 58 0.33 -2.05 -1.13
CA TYR A 58 -0.53 -1.86 -2.30
C TYR A 58 -1.21 -3.17 -2.67
N SER A 59 -2.43 -3.07 -3.22
CA SER A 59 -3.19 -4.22 -3.71
C SER A 59 -3.56 -4.06 -5.18
N TYR A 60 -3.51 -5.17 -5.91
CA TYR A 60 -3.73 -5.23 -7.36
C TYR A 60 -4.55 -6.47 -7.70
N ASN A 61 -5.16 -6.49 -8.89
CA ASN A 61 -5.76 -7.70 -9.43
C ASN A 61 -4.70 -8.65 -9.99
N SER A 62 -3.59 -8.12 -10.52
CA SER A 62 -2.48 -8.89 -11.08
C SER A 62 -1.12 -8.24 -10.79
N CYS A 63 -0.03 -8.94 -11.10
CA CYS A 63 1.32 -8.38 -11.03
C CYS A 63 1.67 -7.47 -12.21
N ASP A 64 0.84 -7.42 -13.24
CA ASP A 64 1.06 -6.64 -14.47
C ASP A 64 0.22 -5.35 -14.46
N ASP A 65 -0.50 -5.09 -13.37
CA ASP A 65 -1.33 -3.89 -13.22
C ASP A 65 -0.44 -2.65 -13.00
N ASP A 66 -0.68 -1.59 -13.78
CA ASP A 66 0.01 -0.30 -13.66
C ASP A 66 -0.58 0.64 -12.60
N CYS A 67 -1.77 0.29 -12.08
CA CYS A 67 -2.47 1.07 -11.07
C CYS A 67 -2.93 0.19 -9.92
N ALA A 68 -2.65 0.63 -8.70
CA ALA A 68 -3.12 -0.01 -7.49
C ALA A 68 -4.63 0.19 -7.30
N LEU A 69 -5.30 -0.81 -6.74
CA LEU A 69 -6.69 -0.73 -6.31
C LEU A 69 -6.84 0.02 -4.99
N ALA A 70 -5.85 -0.16 -4.11
CA ALA A 70 -5.79 0.48 -2.82
C ALA A 70 -4.35 0.55 -2.32
N MET A 71 -4.11 1.50 -1.43
CA MET A 71 -2.87 1.70 -0.70
C MET A 71 -3.18 1.76 0.80
N LEU A 72 -2.31 1.17 1.60
CA LEU A 72 -2.40 1.11 3.05
C LEU A 72 -1.04 1.48 3.66
N PRO A 73 -0.93 2.62 4.37
CA PRO A 73 0.28 2.93 5.13
C PRO A 73 0.48 1.88 6.22
N LEU A 74 1.69 1.34 6.32
CA LEU A 74 2.04 0.32 7.30
C LEU A 74 2.52 0.88 8.66
N PRO A 75 3.13 2.08 8.78
CA PRO A 75 3.57 2.56 10.08
C PRO A 75 2.48 2.51 11.16
N GLY A 76 2.77 1.87 12.29
CA GLY A 76 1.85 1.68 13.41
C GLY A 76 0.83 0.53 13.25
N CYS A 77 0.94 -0.31 12.22
CA CYS A 77 0.14 -1.52 12.13
C CYS A 77 0.66 -2.64 13.05
N GLU A 78 -0.20 -3.59 13.39
CA GLU A 78 0.19 -4.80 14.13
C GLU A 78 0.08 -6.02 13.21
N VAL A 79 1.14 -6.84 13.19
CA VAL A 79 1.17 -8.10 12.45
C VAL A 79 1.22 -9.25 13.44
N LYS A 80 0.33 -10.24 13.30
CA LYS A 80 0.27 -11.40 14.20
C LYS A 80 0.06 -12.71 13.44
N LEU A 81 0.73 -13.76 13.88
CA LEU A 81 0.43 -15.14 13.45
C LEU A 81 -1.02 -15.49 13.76
N CYS A 82 -1.66 -16.21 12.85
CA CYS A 82 -2.93 -16.87 13.09
C CYS A 82 -2.69 -18.37 13.24
N GLY A 83 -3.57 -19.07 13.95
CA GLY A 83 -3.52 -20.54 14.07
C GLY A 83 -3.89 -21.28 12.78
N GLU A 84 -4.31 -20.58 11.73
CA GLU A 84 -4.58 -21.14 10.41
C GLU A 84 -3.28 -21.28 9.59
N ARG A 85 -3.18 -22.32 8.75
CA ARG A 85 -1.98 -22.61 7.96
C ARG A 85 -1.62 -21.44 7.04
N PHE A 86 -0.35 -21.03 7.06
CA PHE A 86 0.21 -19.95 6.23
C PHE A 86 -0.57 -18.63 6.32
N THR A 87 -1.18 -18.37 7.48
CA THR A 87 -2.09 -17.25 7.67
C THR A 87 -1.60 -16.32 8.78
N PHE A 88 -1.69 -15.03 8.53
CA PHE A 88 -1.41 -13.99 9.51
C PHE A 88 -2.51 -12.93 9.49
N SER A 89 -2.53 -12.09 10.52
CA SER A 89 -3.43 -10.94 10.61
C SER A 89 -2.64 -9.64 10.56
N LEU A 90 -3.22 -8.65 9.89
CA LEU A 90 -2.74 -7.29 9.82
C LEU A 90 -3.82 -6.37 10.39
N ARG A 91 -3.53 -5.70 11.50
CA ARG A 91 -4.41 -4.72 12.12
C ARG A 91 -3.89 -3.32 11.87
N VAL A 92 -4.74 -2.44 11.35
CA VAL A 92 -4.42 -1.02 11.13
C VAL A 92 -5.36 -0.15 11.94
N GLY A 93 -4.78 0.56 12.91
CA GLY A 93 -5.54 1.29 13.92
C GLY A 93 -6.49 0.38 14.70
N SER A 94 -7.57 0.96 15.23
CA SER A 94 -8.51 0.22 16.09
C SER A 94 -9.60 -0.55 15.36
N ARG A 95 -9.83 -0.28 14.07
CA ARG A 95 -11.05 -0.75 13.35
C ARG A 95 -10.80 -1.68 12.18
N ARG A 96 -9.60 -1.70 11.59
CA ARG A 96 -9.32 -2.50 10.39
C ARG A 96 -8.48 -3.69 10.75
N MET A 97 -9.01 -4.88 10.51
CA MET A 97 -8.28 -6.14 10.62
C MET A 97 -8.44 -6.88 9.30
N TYR A 98 -7.33 -7.40 8.80
CA TYR A 98 -7.26 -8.25 7.63
C TYR A 98 -6.65 -9.58 8.03
N THR A 99 -7.26 -10.68 7.61
CA THR A 99 -6.64 -12.01 7.67
C THR A 99 -6.09 -12.32 6.29
N VAL A 100 -4.82 -12.67 6.20
CA VAL A 100 -4.10 -12.91 4.94
C VAL A 100 -3.51 -14.31 4.97
N THR A 101 -3.85 -15.12 3.98
CA THR A 101 -3.32 -16.46 3.75
C THR A 101 -2.44 -16.45 2.51
N VAL A 102 -1.24 -17.01 2.62
CA VAL A 102 -0.24 -17.10 1.54
C VAL A 102 0.04 -18.55 1.16
N GLU A 103 0.87 -18.74 0.14
CA GLU A 103 1.09 -20.05 -0.49
C GLU A 103 1.80 -21.06 0.41
N ASP A 104 2.82 -20.61 1.14
CA ASP A 104 3.71 -21.47 1.93
C ASP A 104 4.27 -20.76 3.17
N GLU A 105 4.94 -21.53 4.03
CA GLU A 105 5.53 -21.05 5.28
C GLU A 105 6.64 -20.03 5.07
N GLN A 106 7.51 -20.23 4.07
CA GLN A 106 8.60 -19.31 3.79
C GLN A 106 8.06 -17.95 3.38
N ASN A 107 7.00 -17.94 2.55
CA ASN A 107 6.31 -16.73 2.13
C ASN A 107 5.61 -16.06 3.33
N GLN A 108 4.99 -16.83 4.23
CA GLN A 108 4.40 -16.31 5.47
C GLN A 108 5.46 -15.60 6.34
N LEU A 109 6.59 -16.25 6.57
CA LEU A 109 7.69 -15.69 7.36
C LEU A 109 8.25 -14.41 6.74
N ARG A 110 8.45 -14.38 5.41
CA ARG A 110 8.89 -13.17 4.69
C ARG A 110 7.88 -12.04 4.81
N TRP A 111 6.59 -12.32 4.61
CA TRP A 111 5.52 -11.34 4.76
C TRP A 111 5.52 -10.72 6.16
N MET A 112 5.58 -11.57 7.19
CA MET A 112 5.59 -11.08 8.57
C MET A 112 6.81 -10.22 8.87
N ALA A 113 8.01 -10.65 8.47
CA ALA A 113 9.22 -9.87 8.70
C ALA A 113 9.20 -8.50 8.00
N VAL A 114 8.79 -8.46 6.73
CA VAL A 114 8.74 -7.21 5.96
C VAL A 114 7.67 -6.27 6.49
N LEU A 115 6.50 -6.80 6.85
CA LEU A 115 5.43 -5.98 7.44
C LEU A 115 5.82 -5.46 8.82
N ASP A 116 6.50 -6.25 9.65
CA ASP A 116 6.96 -5.81 10.98
C ASP A 116 8.02 -4.70 10.86
N LEU A 117 8.97 -4.83 9.93
CA LEU A 117 9.94 -3.76 9.64
C LEU A 117 9.24 -2.47 9.14
N ALA A 118 8.27 -2.61 8.24
CA ALA A 118 7.53 -1.47 7.71
C ALA A 118 6.59 -0.83 8.75
N ALA A 119 6.04 -1.63 9.68
CA ALA A 119 5.20 -1.16 10.77
C ALA A 119 5.96 -0.27 11.76
N ASN A 120 7.25 -0.57 11.96
CA ASN A 120 8.13 0.16 12.87
C ASN A 120 8.90 1.30 12.17
N ALA A 121 8.66 1.56 10.88
CA ALA A 121 9.34 2.61 10.15
C ALA A 121 8.97 4.00 10.69
N GLN A 122 9.99 4.81 10.97
CA GLN A 122 9.83 6.21 11.34
C GLN A 122 9.85 7.06 10.07
N LEU A 123 8.71 7.63 9.71
CA LEU A 123 8.66 8.61 8.64
C LEU A 123 9.34 9.88 9.16
N GLN A 124 10.52 10.19 8.63
CA GLN A 124 11.16 11.48 8.89
C GLN A 124 10.25 12.57 8.32
N GLN A 125 9.54 13.27 9.19
CA GLN A 125 8.90 14.52 8.81
C GLN A 125 10.02 15.53 8.65
N SER A 126 10.30 15.93 7.41
CA SER A 126 11.12 17.11 7.16
C SER A 126 10.44 18.26 7.88
N ALA A 127 11.01 18.71 9.01
CA ALA A 127 10.62 19.97 9.61
C ALA A 127 11.01 21.06 8.60
N GLU A 128 10.02 21.60 7.89
CA GLU A 128 10.19 22.87 7.18
C GLU A 128 10.40 23.95 8.27
N ASN A 129 11.65 24.35 8.46
CA ASN A 129 12.04 25.55 9.20
C ASN A 129 11.98 26.77 8.29
#